data_AF-K1WPY2-F1
#
_entry.id   AF-K1WPY2-F1
#
_cell.length_a   1.000
_cell.length_b   1.000
_cell.length_c   1.000
_cell.angle_alpha   90.00
_cell.angle_beta   90.00
_cell.angle_gamma   90.00
#
_symmetry.space_group_name_H-M   'P 1'
#
loop_
_entity.id
_entity.type
_entity.pdbx_description
1 polymer ?
#
loop_
_entity_poly.entity_id
_entity_poly.type
_entity_poly.pdbx_seq_one_letter_code
_entity_poly.pdbx_strand_id
1 'polypeptide(L)'
;MARNVYGYGNGPQGPYTLTALNRWSVADKAQLPAMEKIKALHVYDFDNTLFNSPLPNPKLWNGPSIGFLQSQDTFNAGGWWHDSRILAATGEGVEKEEPRAWEGWWNEKIVELIQLSMQQKDAVTVLLTGRSEKGFTELLKKMIASKGLDFDIIALKPAAGPNNQQFSSTMKFKQVFLETLMESYKGAEEIRVYEDRVKHTKGFREFFTDYNKRQNGANGSIPTRGPIVAEVVQVAESATHLDPVQEAAEVQRLINDHNASIGSGDQRSRFAIKKTVYYTGYLISNTDTQKLLTLAQLPSKMPDTEMKFLANNILITPRPAPQSILDKVGGIGSKMSWVVTGTAVFESKIWAASVRPVSSNISYYTENPVPMVVLALRKGARPVDAGKIQNWQPVPQDKQYVFESTVGEKVLLRIEAEDQSETSYESLFPSKTHKRKHAPDPDDASRRDGGPYGHPTGGGRGGYQHENHRGGGAGRGGRGSHRGQRGNRGGAGKGNGGRGKGRGGYKNYQSLDDVGEKGNNTPTYNAAVSYEEFPPLQKQYQTPQQLVQQQFQQYQQYQQQMQARNGNGNKGGNGNGNGDLQYS
;
A
#
# COMPACT_ATOMS: atom_id res chain seq x y z
N MET A 1 55.51 -45.69 -39.13
CA MET A 1 54.91 -45.59 -37.77
C MET A 1 54.73 -44.11 -37.46
N ALA A 2 53.51 -43.59 -37.55
CA ALA A 2 53.18 -42.21 -37.24
C ALA A 2 52.00 -42.21 -36.26
N ARG A 3 52.17 -41.55 -35.10
CA ARG A 3 51.09 -41.30 -34.14
C ARG A 3 50.73 -39.81 -34.21
N ASN A 4 49.52 -39.55 -34.69
CA ASN A 4 48.84 -38.26 -34.56
C ASN A 4 48.40 -38.06 -33.12
N VAL A 5 48.68 -36.88 -32.58
CA VAL A 5 48.16 -36.38 -31.31
C VAL A 5 47.06 -35.38 -31.64
N TYR A 6 45.81 -35.70 -31.30
CA TYR A 6 44.71 -34.76 -31.28
C TYR A 6 44.70 -34.02 -29.94
N GLY A 7 45.05 -32.73 -29.97
CA GLY A 7 44.75 -31.78 -28.90
C GLY A 7 43.79 -30.73 -29.44
N TYR A 8 42.50 -30.86 -29.11
CA TYR A 8 41.56 -29.74 -29.28
C TYR A 8 41.58 -28.90 -28.00
N GLY A 9 42.05 -27.66 -28.15
CA GLY A 9 42.29 -26.72 -27.07
C GLY A 9 41.01 -26.21 -26.42
N ASN A 10 40.99 -26.26 -25.09
CA ASN A 10 40.12 -25.44 -24.23
C ASN A 10 40.59 -23.99 -24.28
N GLY A 11 39.94 -23.16 -25.11
CA GLY A 11 39.90 -21.71 -24.88
C GLY A 11 38.90 -21.38 -23.76
N PRO A 12 39.09 -20.30 -22.98
CA PRO A 12 38.09 -19.86 -22.01
C PRO A 12 36.79 -19.50 -22.75
N GLN A 13 35.69 -20.19 -22.43
CA GLN A 13 34.38 -19.87 -23.00
C GLN A 13 34.00 -18.43 -22.65
N GLY A 14 33.61 -17.63 -23.66
CA GLY A 14 33.20 -16.24 -23.45
C GLY A 14 31.95 -16.10 -22.56
N PRO A 15 31.76 -14.96 -21.88
CA PRO A 15 30.67 -14.77 -20.92
C PRO A 15 29.26 -14.74 -21.55
N TYR A 16 29.14 -14.55 -22.87
CA TYR A 16 27.88 -14.33 -23.58
C TYR A 16 27.62 -15.44 -24.61
N THR A 17 27.29 -16.63 -24.12
CA THR A 17 26.87 -17.78 -24.93
C THR A 17 25.46 -18.23 -24.52
N LEU A 18 24.72 -18.90 -25.41
CA LEU A 18 23.40 -19.45 -25.05
C LEU A 18 23.49 -20.44 -23.87
N THR A 19 24.58 -21.20 -23.78
CA THR A 19 24.85 -22.09 -22.63
C THR A 19 25.01 -21.31 -21.33
N ALA A 20 25.75 -20.19 -21.35
CA ALA A 20 25.90 -19.34 -20.18
C ALA A 20 24.59 -18.62 -19.81
N LEU A 21 23.84 -18.16 -20.82
CA LEU A 21 22.52 -17.55 -20.63
C LEU A 21 21.53 -18.54 -20.00
N ASN A 22 21.53 -19.80 -20.43
CA ASN A 22 20.61 -20.81 -19.90
C ASN A 22 20.80 -21.08 -18.40
N ARG A 23 21.99 -20.79 -17.83
CA ARG A 23 22.25 -20.90 -16.38
C ARG A 23 21.47 -19.89 -15.53
N TRP A 24 20.89 -18.86 -16.14
CA TRP A 24 19.99 -17.94 -15.47
C TRP A 24 18.54 -18.44 -15.42
N SER A 25 18.22 -19.49 -16.17
CA SER A 25 16.85 -19.97 -16.36
C SER A 25 16.57 -21.18 -15.47
N VAL A 26 15.39 -21.21 -14.86
CA VAL A 26 14.82 -22.41 -14.22
C VAL A 26 13.78 -23.11 -15.11
N ALA A 27 13.58 -22.63 -16.34
CA ALA A 27 12.66 -23.24 -17.30
C ALA A 27 13.15 -24.63 -17.74
N ASP A 28 12.22 -25.54 -18.02
CA ASP A 28 12.52 -26.90 -18.51
C ASP A 28 12.85 -26.91 -20.02
N LYS A 29 13.74 -26.01 -20.46
CA LYS A 29 14.18 -25.91 -21.85
C LYS A 29 15.57 -26.50 -22.01
N ALA A 30 15.65 -27.61 -22.76
CA ALA A 30 16.92 -28.27 -23.05
C ALA A 30 17.85 -27.39 -23.90
N GLN A 31 17.29 -26.57 -24.80
CA GLN A 31 18.02 -25.66 -25.67
C GLN A 31 17.22 -24.36 -25.85
N LEU A 32 17.93 -23.24 -25.78
CA LEU A 32 17.38 -21.92 -26.11
C LEU A 32 17.31 -21.73 -27.64
N PRO A 33 16.42 -20.85 -28.15
CA PRO A 33 16.36 -20.54 -29.57
C PRO A 33 17.73 -20.15 -30.16
N ALA A 34 17.98 -20.55 -31.40
CA ALA A 34 19.27 -20.29 -32.05
C ALA A 34 19.48 -18.78 -32.28
N MET A 35 20.65 -18.28 -31.92
CA MET A 35 21.00 -16.85 -31.95
C MET A 35 20.66 -16.16 -33.27
N GLU A 36 20.93 -16.82 -34.40
CA GLU A 36 20.77 -16.24 -35.75
C GLU A 36 19.31 -16.05 -36.16
N LYS A 37 18.37 -16.71 -35.49
CA LYS A 37 16.94 -16.63 -35.78
C LYS A 37 16.22 -15.53 -35.00
N ILE A 38 16.86 -15.00 -33.95
CA ILE A 38 16.20 -14.11 -33.00
C ILE A 38 16.43 -12.65 -33.36
N LYS A 39 15.31 -11.92 -33.47
CA LYS A 39 15.21 -10.50 -33.79
C LYS A 39 14.57 -9.68 -32.66
N ALA A 40 13.72 -10.29 -31.85
CA ALA A 40 13.02 -9.61 -30.77
C ALA A 40 13.26 -10.28 -29.41
N LEU A 41 13.33 -9.46 -28.36
CA LEU A 41 13.42 -9.92 -26.97
C LEU A 41 12.20 -9.40 -26.20
N HIS A 42 11.34 -10.28 -25.71
CA HIS A 42 10.15 -9.90 -24.95
C HIS A 42 10.31 -10.32 -23.49
N VAL A 43 10.35 -9.35 -22.59
CA VAL A 43 10.63 -9.55 -21.16
C VAL A 43 9.45 -9.07 -20.34
N TYR A 44 8.91 -9.96 -19.51
CA TYR A 44 7.76 -9.70 -18.65
C TYR A 44 8.17 -9.83 -17.18
N ASP A 45 7.91 -8.81 -16.36
CA ASP A 45 7.96 -8.98 -14.92
C ASP A 45 6.81 -9.86 -14.42
N PHE A 46 7.01 -10.51 -13.28
CA PHE A 46 5.99 -11.39 -12.70
C PHE A 46 5.02 -10.60 -11.81
N ASP A 47 5.50 -10.15 -10.64
CA ASP A 47 4.68 -9.54 -9.60
C ASP A 47 4.03 -8.25 -10.10
N ASN A 48 2.69 -8.17 -9.99
CA ASN A 48 1.82 -7.05 -10.36
C ASN A 48 1.92 -6.59 -11.82
N THR A 49 2.66 -7.34 -12.65
CA THR A 49 2.76 -7.16 -14.10
C THR A 49 1.99 -8.28 -14.80
N LEU A 50 2.48 -9.52 -14.71
CA LEU A 50 1.82 -10.71 -15.25
C LEU A 50 0.78 -11.26 -14.27
N PHE A 51 1.15 -11.35 -12.99
CA PHE A 51 0.33 -11.94 -11.94
C PHE A 51 0.01 -10.91 -10.86
N ASN A 52 -1.24 -10.81 -10.44
CA ASN A 52 -1.69 -9.87 -9.41
C ASN A 52 -1.33 -10.39 -8.02
N SER A 53 -0.03 -10.47 -7.72
CA SER A 53 0.49 -10.93 -6.44
C SER A 53 -0.09 -10.11 -5.28
N PRO A 54 -0.60 -10.76 -4.22
CA PRO A 54 -1.30 -10.05 -3.15
C PRO A 54 -0.35 -9.10 -2.40
N LEU A 55 -0.88 -7.93 -2.04
CA LEU A 55 -0.23 -6.95 -1.17
C LEU A 55 -0.73 -7.12 0.28
N PRO A 56 0.06 -6.72 1.30
CA PRO A 56 -0.45 -6.64 2.67
C PRO A 56 -1.65 -5.70 2.75
N ASN A 57 -2.74 -6.18 3.37
CA ASN A 57 -4.02 -5.51 3.37
C ASN A 57 -4.05 -4.29 4.31
N PRO A 58 -4.19 -3.05 3.79
CA PRO A 58 -4.22 -1.84 4.62
C PRO A 58 -5.51 -1.67 5.42
N LYS A 59 -6.53 -2.51 5.17
CA LYS A 59 -7.74 -2.58 6.01
C LYS A 59 -7.55 -3.52 7.20
N LEU A 60 -6.55 -4.41 7.15
CA LEU A 60 -6.22 -5.37 8.19
C LEU A 60 -5.04 -4.89 9.04
N TRP A 61 -3.95 -4.43 8.43
CA TRP A 61 -2.71 -4.04 9.12
C TRP A 61 -2.52 -2.53 9.22
N ASN A 62 -1.88 -2.07 10.29
CA ASN A 62 -1.47 -0.68 10.39
C ASN A 62 -0.30 -0.35 9.46
N GLY A 63 -0.12 0.95 9.17
CA GLY A 63 0.89 1.43 8.25
C GLY A 63 2.32 0.97 8.56
N PRO A 64 2.80 1.02 9.82
CA PRO A 64 4.11 0.50 10.21
C PRO A 64 4.26 -1.01 9.97
N SER A 65 3.25 -1.82 10.29
CA SER A 65 3.31 -3.28 10.11
C SER A 65 3.35 -3.68 8.64
N ILE A 66 2.68 -2.94 7.76
CA ILE A 66 2.82 -3.14 6.31
C ILE A 66 4.27 -2.95 5.88
N GLY A 67 4.93 -1.87 6.32
CA GLY A 67 6.35 -1.65 6.01
C GLY A 67 7.24 -2.73 6.61
N PHE A 68 6.92 -3.19 7.82
CA PHE A 68 7.62 -4.29 8.50
C PHE A 68 7.49 -5.61 7.73
N LEU A 69 6.28 -5.95 7.28
CA LEU A 69 6.01 -7.13 6.45
C LEU A 69 6.75 -7.08 5.12
N GLN A 70 6.81 -5.91 4.48
CA GLN A 70 7.45 -5.78 3.16
C GLN A 70 8.99 -5.78 3.20
N SER A 71 9.59 -5.62 4.39
CA SER A 71 11.03 -5.59 4.56
C SER A 71 11.68 -6.98 4.45
N GLN A 72 12.87 -7.05 3.86
CA GLN A 72 13.63 -8.29 3.77
C GLN A 72 14.18 -8.74 5.12
N ASP A 73 14.71 -7.83 5.95
CA ASP A 73 15.52 -8.19 7.12
C ASP A 73 14.74 -8.25 8.45
N THR A 74 13.41 -8.26 8.40
CA THR A 74 12.56 -8.23 9.61
C THR A 74 12.33 -9.61 10.21
N PHE A 75 12.06 -10.60 9.37
CA PHE A 75 11.88 -12.00 9.78
C PHE A 75 13.08 -12.84 9.34
N ASN A 76 13.30 -13.97 10.01
CA ASN A 76 14.48 -14.81 9.74
C ASN A 76 14.42 -15.49 8.36
N ALA A 77 13.21 -15.79 7.88
CA ALA A 77 12.97 -16.33 6.54
C ALA A 77 12.74 -15.23 5.47
N GLY A 78 12.87 -13.95 5.85
CA GLY A 78 12.50 -12.80 5.03
C GLY A 78 11.02 -12.41 5.18
N GLY A 79 10.67 -11.21 4.71
CA GLY A 79 9.30 -10.70 4.74
C GLY A 79 8.36 -11.24 3.65
N TRP A 80 7.26 -10.53 3.44
CA TRP A 80 6.15 -10.81 2.52
C TRP A 80 6.56 -11.25 1.12
N TRP A 81 7.60 -10.64 0.56
CA TRP A 81 8.09 -10.92 -0.79
C TRP A 81 9.03 -12.12 -0.89
N HIS A 82 9.51 -12.63 0.25
CA HIS A 82 10.55 -13.66 0.35
C HIS A 82 10.00 -15.03 0.74
N ASP A 83 8.79 -15.07 1.28
CA ASP A 83 8.12 -16.30 1.67
C ASP A 83 7.15 -16.75 0.57
N SER A 84 7.44 -17.91 -0.04
CA SER A 84 6.60 -18.46 -1.11
C SER A 84 5.23 -18.91 -0.64
N ARG A 85 5.03 -19.13 0.66
CA ARG A 85 3.73 -19.48 1.24
C ARG A 85 2.72 -18.35 1.10
N ILE A 86 3.17 -17.09 1.12
CA ILE A 86 2.29 -15.93 0.90
C ILE A 86 1.75 -15.92 -0.53
N LEU A 87 2.61 -16.16 -1.53
CA LEU A 87 2.16 -16.27 -2.91
C LEU A 87 1.30 -17.52 -3.13
N ALA A 88 1.68 -18.64 -2.51
CA ALA A 88 0.93 -19.90 -2.54
C ALA A 88 -0.47 -19.78 -1.93
N ALA A 89 -0.65 -18.90 -0.95
CA ALA A 89 -1.93 -18.61 -0.31
C ALA A 89 -2.88 -17.78 -1.19
N THR A 90 -2.46 -17.30 -2.36
CA THR A 90 -3.32 -16.57 -3.29
C THR A 90 -4.60 -17.34 -3.62
N GLY A 91 -5.73 -16.64 -3.74
CA GLY A 91 -7.04 -17.25 -3.94
C GLY A 91 -7.46 -18.08 -2.72
N GLU A 92 -7.83 -19.33 -2.94
CA GLU A 92 -8.12 -20.30 -1.87
C GLU A 92 -6.93 -21.23 -1.56
N GLY A 93 -5.73 -20.88 -2.03
CA GLY A 93 -4.51 -21.66 -1.88
C GLY A 93 -4.21 -22.62 -3.04
N VAL A 94 -2.94 -23.00 -3.18
CA VAL A 94 -2.39 -23.77 -4.32
C VAL A 94 -3.25 -24.98 -4.72
N GLU A 95 -3.69 -25.80 -3.76
CA GLU A 95 -4.42 -27.04 -4.06
C GLU A 95 -5.71 -26.80 -4.85
N LYS A 96 -6.38 -25.67 -4.60
CA LYS A 96 -7.63 -25.31 -5.28
C LYS A 96 -7.40 -24.39 -6.48
N GLU A 97 -6.37 -23.55 -6.43
CA GLU A 97 -6.08 -22.60 -7.49
C GLU A 97 -5.32 -23.22 -8.67
N GLU A 98 -4.45 -24.21 -8.43
CA GLU A 98 -3.66 -24.85 -9.49
C GLU A 98 -4.55 -25.49 -10.58
N PRO A 99 -5.61 -26.26 -10.26
CA PRO A 99 -6.53 -26.78 -11.28
C PRO A 99 -7.34 -25.71 -12.00
N ARG A 100 -7.54 -24.54 -11.38
CA ARG A 100 -8.23 -23.38 -11.95
C ARG A 100 -7.28 -22.42 -12.66
N ALA A 101 -5.99 -22.76 -12.71
CA ALA A 101 -4.93 -21.90 -13.19
C ALA A 101 -4.98 -20.49 -12.58
N TRP A 102 -5.30 -20.33 -11.29
CA TRP A 102 -5.46 -19.04 -10.61
C TRP A 102 -6.33 -18.04 -11.40
N GLU A 103 -7.47 -18.49 -11.93
CA GLU A 103 -8.40 -17.63 -12.67
C GLU A 103 -8.74 -16.34 -11.91
N GLY A 104 -8.73 -15.20 -12.61
CA GLY A 104 -8.98 -13.88 -12.02
C GLY A 104 -7.77 -13.22 -11.36
N TRP A 105 -6.66 -13.94 -11.17
CA TRP A 105 -5.41 -13.37 -10.63
C TRP A 105 -4.37 -13.01 -11.68
N TRP A 106 -4.58 -13.40 -12.95
CA TRP A 106 -3.70 -13.00 -14.05
C TRP A 106 -4.11 -11.65 -14.64
N ASN A 107 -3.12 -10.91 -15.12
CA ASN A 107 -3.37 -9.81 -16.02
C ASN A 107 -3.57 -10.36 -17.44
N GLU A 108 -4.83 -10.63 -17.81
CA GLU A 108 -5.17 -11.32 -19.07
C GLU A 108 -4.64 -10.58 -20.32
N LYS A 109 -4.47 -9.25 -20.27
CA LYS A 109 -3.85 -8.51 -21.38
C LYS A 109 -2.36 -8.85 -21.54
N ILE A 110 -1.65 -9.06 -20.43
CA ILE A 110 -0.24 -9.46 -20.47
C ILE A 110 -0.12 -10.94 -20.87
N VAL A 111 -1.05 -11.79 -20.42
CA VAL A 111 -1.15 -13.19 -20.87
C VAL A 111 -1.30 -13.25 -22.40
N GLU A 112 -2.21 -12.47 -22.98
CA GLU A 112 -2.41 -12.39 -24.44
C GLU A 112 -1.11 -11.98 -25.16
N LEU A 113 -0.40 -10.96 -24.66
CA LEU A 113 0.89 -10.53 -25.23
C LEU A 113 1.97 -11.62 -25.15
N ILE A 114 2.02 -12.37 -24.04
CA ILE A 114 2.94 -13.51 -23.90
C ILE A 114 2.59 -14.60 -24.91
N GLN A 115 1.31 -14.93 -25.06
CA GLN A 115 0.86 -15.93 -26.03
C GLN A 115 1.19 -15.53 -27.48
N LEU A 116 1.07 -14.25 -27.82
CA LEU A 116 1.54 -13.72 -29.11
C LEU A 116 3.06 -13.85 -29.25
N SER A 117 3.81 -13.56 -28.19
CA SER A 117 5.27 -13.72 -28.17
C SER A 117 5.70 -15.18 -28.36
N MET A 118 4.99 -16.13 -27.74
CA MET A 118 5.23 -17.57 -27.89
C MET A 118 4.99 -18.06 -29.32
N GLN A 119 4.15 -17.38 -30.10
CA GLN A 119 3.91 -17.70 -31.51
C GLN A 119 4.96 -17.09 -32.44
N GLN A 120 5.67 -16.07 -31.97
CA GLN A 120 6.68 -15.36 -32.74
C GLN A 120 8.01 -16.13 -32.77
N LYS A 121 8.29 -16.77 -33.90
CA LYS A 121 9.45 -17.66 -34.08
C LYS A 121 10.82 -16.98 -34.02
N ASP A 122 10.85 -15.66 -34.21
CA ASP A 122 12.05 -14.82 -34.13
C ASP A 122 12.10 -14.00 -32.84
N ALA A 123 11.28 -14.35 -31.83
CA ALA A 123 11.34 -13.76 -30.50
C ALA A 123 11.83 -14.76 -29.45
N VAL A 124 12.43 -14.22 -28.38
CA VAL A 124 12.67 -14.94 -27.13
C VAL A 124 11.72 -14.39 -26.08
N THR A 125 10.92 -15.27 -25.47
CA THR A 125 9.93 -14.91 -24.46
C THR A 125 10.47 -15.20 -23.06
N VAL A 126 10.61 -14.15 -22.25
CA VAL A 126 11.29 -14.21 -20.95
C VAL A 126 10.37 -13.76 -19.83
N LEU A 127 10.29 -14.57 -18.76
CA LEU A 127 9.79 -14.13 -17.46
C LEU A 127 10.97 -13.70 -16.58
N LEU A 128 10.92 -12.50 -15.99
CA LEU A 128 12.01 -11.95 -15.18
C LEU A 128 11.48 -11.38 -13.85
N THR A 129 11.75 -12.06 -12.74
CA THR A 129 11.24 -11.65 -11.41
C THR A 129 12.36 -11.42 -10.39
N GLY A 130 12.09 -10.54 -9.42
CA GLY A 130 12.95 -10.34 -8.25
C GLY A 130 12.84 -11.45 -7.18
N ARG A 131 11.84 -12.34 -7.30
CA ARG A 131 11.64 -13.47 -6.37
C ARG A 131 12.87 -14.38 -6.36
N SER A 132 13.18 -14.95 -5.20
CA SER A 132 14.38 -15.78 -5.02
C SER A 132 14.24 -17.14 -5.69
N GLU A 133 15.29 -17.56 -6.40
CA GLU A 133 15.32 -18.86 -7.09
C GLU A 133 15.03 -20.03 -6.13
N LYS A 134 15.75 -20.06 -4.99
CA LYS A 134 15.67 -21.13 -3.99
C LYS A 134 14.26 -21.31 -3.39
N GLY A 135 13.47 -20.23 -3.30
CA GLY A 135 12.16 -20.26 -2.62
C GLY A 135 10.96 -20.41 -3.56
N PHE A 136 11.08 -19.96 -4.82
CA PHE A 136 9.93 -19.74 -5.70
C PHE A 136 9.92 -20.57 -6.97
N THR A 137 11.02 -21.25 -7.33
CA THR A 137 11.14 -22.00 -8.60
C THR A 137 9.97 -22.95 -8.83
N GLU A 138 9.72 -23.87 -7.89
CA GLU A 138 8.67 -24.88 -8.04
C GLU A 138 7.27 -24.26 -8.14
N LEU A 139 6.99 -23.26 -7.29
CA LEU A 139 5.68 -22.59 -7.28
C LEU A 139 5.43 -21.83 -8.59
N LEU A 140 6.40 -21.03 -9.06
CA LEU A 140 6.24 -20.28 -10.29
C LEU A 140 6.09 -21.19 -11.51
N LYS A 141 6.87 -22.29 -11.59
CA LYS A 141 6.74 -23.26 -12.68
C LYS A 141 5.34 -23.87 -12.73
N LYS A 142 4.77 -24.25 -11.57
CA LYS A 142 3.38 -24.72 -11.48
C LYS A 142 2.37 -23.67 -11.95
N MET A 143 2.48 -22.44 -11.45
CA MET A 143 1.56 -21.35 -11.81
C MET A 143 1.58 -21.09 -13.32
N ILE A 144 2.77 -20.93 -13.89
CA ILE A 144 2.98 -20.67 -15.32
C ILE A 144 2.45 -21.84 -16.18
N ALA A 145 2.79 -23.07 -15.82
CA ALA A 145 2.34 -24.27 -16.53
C ALA A 145 0.81 -24.44 -16.47
N SER A 146 0.18 -24.19 -15.32
CA SER A 146 -1.28 -24.26 -15.17
C SER A 146 -2.01 -23.29 -16.10
N LYS A 147 -1.42 -22.11 -16.36
CA LYS A 147 -1.98 -21.09 -17.28
C LYS A 147 -1.65 -21.39 -18.75
N GLY A 148 -0.90 -22.46 -19.04
CA GLY A 148 -0.50 -22.83 -20.40
C GLY A 148 0.53 -21.86 -21.01
N LEU A 149 1.30 -21.16 -20.17
CA LEU A 149 2.37 -20.27 -20.62
C LEU A 149 3.68 -21.06 -20.69
N ASP A 150 4.41 -20.91 -21.80
CA ASP A 150 5.65 -21.64 -22.05
C ASP A 150 6.76 -20.66 -22.42
N PHE A 151 7.48 -20.18 -21.41
CA PHE A 151 8.58 -19.23 -21.58
C PHE A 151 9.86 -19.95 -22.02
N ASP A 152 10.65 -19.29 -22.88
CA ASP A 152 12.00 -19.76 -23.21
C ASP A 152 12.95 -19.65 -22.01
N ILE A 153 12.79 -18.56 -21.23
CA ILE A 153 13.59 -18.28 -20.05
C ILE A 153 12.70 -17.87 -18.89
N ILE A 154 12.90 -18.50 -17.73
CA ILE A 154 12.30 -18.11 -16.46
C ILE A 154 13.44 -17.70 -15.53
N ALA A 155 13.66 -16.40 -15.38
CA ALA A 155 14.77 -15.83 -14.60
C ALA A 155 14.29 -15.32 -13.24
N LEU A 156 14.71 -16.01 -12.18
CA LEU A 156 14.52 -15.60 -10.78
C LEU A 156 15.83 -14.99 -10.25
N LYS A 157 15.78 -14.25 -9.12
CA LYS A 157 16.98 -13.69 -8.46
C LYS A 157 17.77 -14.84 -7.81
N PRO A 158 18.98 -15.17 -8.29
CA PRO A 158 19.78 -16.22 -7.69
C PRO A 158 20.50 -15.69 -6.44
N ALA A 159 20.94 -16.59 -5.55
CA ALA A 159 21.72 -16.21 -4.37
C ALA A 159 23.09 -15.59 -4.76
N ALA A 160 23.69 -16.11 -5.82
CA ALA A 160 24.81 -15.52 -6.54
C ALA A 160 24.57 -15.72 -8.04
N GLY A 161 24.91 -14.74 -8.87
CA GLY A 161 24.78 -14.88 -10.32
C GLY A 161 25.69 -15.98 -10.87
N PRO A 162 25.55 -16.39 -12.14
CA PRO A 162 26.31 -17.51 -12.72
C PRO A 162 27.85 -17.34 -12.70
N ASN A 163 28.33 -16.11 -12.52
CA ASN A 163 29.74 -15.77 -12.35
C ASN A 163 30.10 -15.46 -10.87
N ASN A 164 29.32 -16.00 -9.92
CA ASN A 164 29.45 -15.81 -8.47
C ASN A 164 29.35 -14.35 -7.99
N GLN A 165 28.66 -13.50 -8.76
CA GLN A 165 28.43 -12.10 -8.44
C GLN A 165 27.27 -11.93 -7.45
N GLN A 166 27.43 -11.07 -6.45
CA GLN A 166 26.36 -10.68 -5.54
C GLN A 166 25.62 -9.46 -6.08
N PHE A 167 24.29 -9.42 -5.91
CA PHE A 167 23.47 -8.31 -6.36
C PHE A 167 23.00 -7.48 -5.18
N SER A 168 23.33 -6.19 -5.18
CA SER A 168 22.90 -5.24 -4.15
C SER A 168 21.42 -4.88 -4.24
N SER A 169 20.76 -5.13 -5.37
CA SER A 169 19.34 -4.87 -5.57
C SER A 169 18.74 -5.68 -6.71
N THR A 170 17.42 -5.83 -6.70
CA THR A 170 16.61 -6.44 -7.76
C THR A 170 16.83 -5.70 -9.08
N MET A 171 16.91 -4.37 -9.07
CA MET A 171 17.21 -3.58 -10.26
C MET A 171 18.57 -3.98 -10.86
N LYS A 172 19.61 -4.09 -10.03
CA LYS A 172 20.95 -4.44 -10.53
C LYS A 172 21.00 -5.86 -11.09
N PHE A 173 20.35 -6.81 -10.41
CA PHE A 173 20.16 -8.17 -10.93
C PHE A 173 19.50 -8.15 -12.32
N LYS A 174 18.34 -7.50 -12.45
CA LYS A 174 17.60 -7.42 -13.72
C LYS A 174 18.43 -6.77 -14.82
N GLN A 175 19.15 -5.68 -14.54
CA GLN A 175 20.04 -5.04 -15.51
C GLN A 175 21.16 -5.96 -16.01
N VAL A 176 21.82 -6.71 -15.10
CA VAL A 176 22.91 -7.62 -15.49
C VAL A 176 22.37 -8.79 -16.31
N PHE A 177 21.19 -9.32 -15.95
CA PHE A 177 20.52 -10.33 -16.76
C PHE A 177 20.16 -9.78 -18.15
N LEU A 178 19.55 -8.59 -18.23
CA LEU A 178 19.19 -7.95 -19.51
C LEU A 178 20.42 -7.70 -20.40
N GLU A 179 21.54 -7.25 -19.82
CA GLU A 179 22.80 -7.12 -20.57
C GLU A 179 23.27 -8.48 -21.10
N THR A 180 23.25 -9.52 -20.26
CA THR A 180 23.61 -10.88 -20.68
C THR A 180 22.70 -11.40 -21.80
N LEU A 181 21.40 -11.13 -21.72
CA LEU A 181 20.41 -11.50 -22.73
C LEU A 181 20.71 -10.83 -24.08
N MET A 182 20.90 -9.51 -24.08
CA MET A 182 21.19 -8.73 -25.30
C MET A 182 22.55 -9.10 -25.91
N GLU A 183 23.58 -9.32 -25.09
CA GLU A 183 24.91 -9.72 -25.58
C GLU A 183 24.96 -11.17 -26.06
N SER A 184 24.05 -12.03 -25.58
CA SER A 184 23.92 -13.42 -26.06
C SER A 184 23.11 -13.52 -27.34
N TYR A 185 22.07 -12.69 -27.50
CA TYR A 185 21.28 -12.58 -28.73
C TYR A 185 21.69 -11.34 -29.53
N LYS A 186 22.94 -11.29 -30.00
CA LYS A 186 23.49 -10.11 -30.66
C LYS A 186 22.72 -9.65 -31.90
N GLY A 187 22.08 -10.59 -32.58
CA GLY A 187 21.25 -10.35 -33.76
C GLY A 187 19.87 -9.74 -33.46
N ALA A 188 19.47 -9.64 -32.19
CA ALA A 188 18.25 -8.99 -31.79
C ALA A 188 18.31 -7.48 -32.07
N GLU A 189 17.24 -6.96 -32.65
CA GLU A 189 17.08 -5.58 -33.10
C GLU A 189 16.25 -4.78 -32.10
N GLU A 190 15.35 -5.45 -31.37
CA GLU A 190 14.46 -4.83 -30.39
C GLU A 190 14.34 -5.61 -29.07
N ILE A 191 14.04 -4.87 -28.01
CA ILE A 191 13.68 -5.41 -26.69
C ILE A 191 12.47 -4.68 -26.13
N ARG A 192 11.47 -5.42 -25.66
CA ARG A 192 10.30 -4.91 -24.95
C ARG A 192 10.31 -5.41 -23.51
N VAL A 193 10.22 -4.50 -22.55
CA VAL A 193 10.16 -4.82 -21.11
C VAL A 193 8.84 -4.32 -20.53
N TYR A 194 8.05 -5.25 -19.97
CA TYR A 194 6.81 -4.96 -19.25
C TYR A 194 7.08 -5.02 -17.74
N GLU A 195 6.80 -3.93 -17.04
CA GLU A 195 7.09 -3.79 -15.60
C GLU A 195 6.10 -2.80 -14.97
N ASP A 196 5.57 -3.12 -13.79
CA ASP A 196 4.54 -2.34 -13.09
C ASP A 196 5.14 -1.10 -12.38
N ARG A 197 6.34 -1.24 -11.82
CA ARG A 197 6.93 -0.21 -10.95
C ARG A 197 7.48 0.96 -11.75
N VAL A 198 6.97 2.16 -11.44
CA VAL A 198 7.44 3.45 -12.00
C VAL A 198 8.96 3.63 -11.84
N LYS A 199 9.51 3.31 -10.66
CA LYS A 199 10.95 3.42 -10.42
C LYS A 199 11.73 2.47 -11.33
N HIS A 200 11.25 1.24 -11.49
CA HIS A 200 11.93 0.25 -12.31
C HIS A 200 11.88 0.60 -13.79
N THR A 201 10.71 0.99 -14.31
CA THR A 201 10.57 1.40 -15.70
C THR A 201 11.48 2.60 -16.01
N LYS A 202 11.59 3.58 -15.09
CA LYS A 202 12.57 4.66 -15.22
C LYS A 202 14.00 4.13 -15.26
N GLY A 203 14.39 3.27 -14.32
CA GLY A 203 15.73 2.68 -14.26
C GLY A 203 16.10 1.86 -15.50
N PHE A 204 15.16 1.14 -16.11
CA PHE A 204 15.38 0.42 -17.36
C PHE A 204 15.57 1.36 -18.55
N ARG A 205 14.76 2.42 -18.67
CA ARG A 205 14.94 3.42 -19.74
C ARG A 205 16.31 4.08 -19.66
N GLU A 206 16.77 4.44 -18.47
CA GLU A 206 18.12 4.98 -18.23
C GLU A 206 19.19 3.96 -18.62
N PHE A 207 19.05 2.71 -18.15
CA PHE A 207 19.96 1.61 -18.48
C PHE A 207 20.10 1.37 -19.99
N PHE A 208 19.00 1.28 -20.74
CA PHE A 208 19.05 1.06 -22.19
C PHE A 208 19.65 2.26 -22.95
N THR A 209 19.40 3.47 -22.46
CA THR A 209 20.02 4.68 -23.00
C THR A 209 21.54 4.62 -22.86
N ASP A 210 22.03 4.27 -21.67
CA ASP A 210 23.47 4.17 -21.40
C ASP A 210 24.12 2.96 -22.07
N TYR A 211 23.40 1.84 -22.17
CA TYR A 211 23.84 0.68 -22.95
C TYR A 211 24.03 1.06 -24.44
N ASN A 212 23.06 1.73 -25.07
CA ASN A 212 23.17 2.14 -26.47
C ASN A 212 24.27 3.18 -26.72
N LYS A 213 24.56 4.08 -25.75
CA LYS A 213 25.74 4.97 -25.85
C LYS A 213 27.03 4.17 -25.95
N ARG A 214 27.19 3.11 -25.15
CA ARG A 214 28.36 2.21 -25.21
C ARG A 214 28.46 1.50 -26.56
N GLN A 215 27.33 1.01 -27.10
CA GLN A 215 27.31 0.33 -28.41
C GLN A 215 27.54 1.30 -29.59
N ASN A 216 27.37 2.61 -29.39
CA ASN A 216 27.74 3.64 -30.37
C ASN A 216 29.19 4.15 -30.23
N GLY A 217 30.00 3.53 -29.37
CA GLY A 217 31.40 3.91 -29.17
C GLY A 217 31.63 5.15 -28.31
N ALA A 218 30.62 5.60 -27.56
CA ALA A 218 30.77 6.76 -26.68
C ALA A 218 31.82 6.48 -25.59
N ASN A 219 32.57 7.52 -25.20
CA ASN A 219 33.62 7.43 -24.17
C ASN A 219 34.72 6.39 -24.46
N GLY A 220 34.99 6.12 -25.75
CA GLY A 220 36.05 5.19 -26.16
C GLY A 220 35.73 3.71 -25.91
N SER A 221 34.46 3.36 -25.65
CA SER A 221 34.05 1.96 -25.57
C SER A 221 34.13 1.28 -26.94
N ILE A 222 34.57 0.02 -26.97
CA ILE A 222 34.53 -0.81 -28.18
C ILE A 222 33.14 -1.46 -28.24
N PRO A 223 32.32 -1.18 -29.26
CA PRO A 223 31.01 -1.82 -29.41
C PRO A 223 31.13 -3.35 -29.49
N THR A 224 30.24 -4.05 -28.79
CA THR A 224 30.16 -5.53 -28.79
C THR A 224 29.04 -6.04 -29.69
N ARG A 225 28.05 -5.18 -29.98
CA ARG A 225 26.99 -5.29 -30.98
C ARG A 225 26.54 -3.89 -31.44
N GLY A 226 25.56 -3.79 -32.33
CA GLY A 226 24.92 -2.50 -32.65
C GLY A 226 24.00 -1.99 -31.53
N PRO A 227 23.40 -0.79 -31.64
CA PRO A 227 22.36 -0.36 -30.70
C PRO A 227 21.12 -1.27 -30.77
N ILE A 228 20.26 -1.23 -29.75
CA ILE A 228 18.97 -1.93 -29.71
C ILE A 228 17.82 -0.94 -29.56
N VAL A 229 16.70 -1.19 -30.25
CA VAL A 229 15.46 -0.45 -30.02
C VAL A 229 14.82 -0.98 -28.73
N ALA A 230 14.84 -0.18 -27.67
CA ALA A 230 14.31 -0.59 -26.37
C ALA A 230 13.00 0.12 -26.04
N GLU A 231 11.95 -0.66 -25.81
CA GLU A 231 10.65 -0.19 -25.34
C GLU A 231 10.42 -0.67 -23.89
N VAL A 232 10.11 0.27 -23.00
CA VAL A 232 9.79 -0.05 -21.60
C VAL A 232 8.36 0.39 -21.30
N VAL A 233 7.47 -0.60 -21.22
CA VAL A 233 6.04 -0.44 -21.01
C VAL A 233 5.76 -0.50 -19.53
N GLN A 234 5.23 0.60 -18.98
CA GLN A 234 4.76 0.59 -17.60
C GLN A 234 3.36 -0.02 -17.54
N VAL A 235 3.24 -1.15 -16.86
CA VAL A 235 1.95 -1.83 -16.64
C VAL A 235 1.24 -1.20 -15.43
N ALA A 236 -0.08 -1.03 -15.52
CA ALA A 236 -0.85 -0.52 -14.39
C ALA A 236 -1.01 -1.64 -13.34
N GLU A 237 -0.54 -1.37 -12.13
CA GLU A 237 -0.72 -2.27 -10.98
C GLU A 237 -2.20 -2.44 -10.65
N SER A 238 -2.62 -3.70 -10.44
CA SER A 238 -3.93 -4.04 -9.88
C SER A 238 -3.74 -4.61 -8.48
N ALA A 239 -3.90 -3.75 -7.46
CA ALA A 239 -3.72 -4.14 -6.07
C ALA A 239 -4.78 -5.18 -5.64
N THR A 240 -4.32 -6.37 -5.32
CA THR A 240 -5.10 -7.47 -4.73
C THR A 240 -4.62 -7.74 -3.31
N HIS A 241 -5.46 -8.41 -2.52
CA HIS A 241 -5.14 -8.78 -1.15
C HIS A 241 -5.62 -10.21 -0.91
N LEU A 242 -5.03 -10.90 0.06
CA LEU A 242 -5.54 -12.19 0.51
C LEU A 242 -6.87 -11.99 1.27
N ASP A 243 -7.61 -13.09 1.44
CA ASP A 243 -8.70 -13.10 2.41
C ASP A 243 -8.16 -12.69 3.80
N PRO A 244 -8.83 -11.78 4.54
CA PRO A 244 -8.27 -11.27 5.80
C PRO A 244 -7.95 -12.33 6.86
N VAL A 245 -8.69 -13.44 6.89
CA VAL A 245 -8.42 -14.54 7.84
C VAL A 245 -7.19 -15.32 7.38
N GLN A 246 -7.10 -15.64 6.10
CA GLN A 246 -5.95 -16.33 5.53
C GLN A 246 -4.68 -15.48 5.63
N GLU A 247 -4.78 -14.18 5.37
CA GLU A 247 -3.68 -13.23 5.52
C GLU A 247 -3.14 -13.20 6.95
N ALA A 248 -4.04 -13.09 7.93
CA ALA A 248 -3.66 -13.10 9.34
C ALA A 248 -3.01 -14.44 9.73
N ALA A 249 -3.51 -15.56 9.20
CA ALA A 249 -2.95 -16.88 9.46
C ALA A 249 -1.53 -17.04 8.90
N GLU A 250 -1.27 -16.61 7.66
CA GLU A 250 0.07 -16.71 7.08
C GLU A 250 1.07 -15.74 7.75
N VAL A 251 0.63 -14.53 8.13
CA VAL A 251 1.48 -13.63 8.92
C VAL A 251 1.77 -14.21 10.32
N GLN A 252 0.79 -14.85 10.96
CA GLN A 252 1.02 -15.53 12.24
C GLN A 252 2.01 -16.69 12.09
N ARG A 253 1.94 -17.46 10.99
CA ARG A 253 2.91 -18.53 10.68
C ARG A 253 4.32 -17.96 10.49
N LEU A 254 4.46 -16.87 9.74
CA LEU A 254 5.73 -16.16 9.55
C LEU A 254 6.35 -15.73 10.90
N ILE A 255 5.53 -15.17 11.80
CA ILE A 255 5.93 -14.79 13.16
C ILE A 255 6.36 -16.01 13.97
N ASN A 256 5.59 -17.09 13.91
CA ASN A 256 5.89 -18.32 14.66
C ASN A 256 7.24 -18.91 14.24
N ASP A 257 7.51 -18.99 12.94
CA ASP A 257 8.79 -19.51 12.42
C ASP A 257 9.97 -18.64 12.85
N HIS A 258 9.81 -17.31 12.76
CA HIS A 258 10.82 -16.38 13.27
C HIS A 258 11.07 -16.59 14.76
N ASN A 259 10.02 -16.60 15.58
CA ASN A 259 10.12 -16.77 17.03
C ASN A 259 10.71 -18.14 17.42
N ALA A 260 10.42 -19.20 16.68
CA ALA A 260 10.98 -20.53 16.91
C ALA A 260 12.49 -20.59 16.62
N SER A 261 12.96 -19.79 15.67
CA SER A 261 14.38 -19.70 15.33
C SER A 261 15.21 -18.79 16.27
N ILE A 262 14.57 -18.05 17.18
CA ILE A 262 15.24 -17.29 18.23
C ILE A 262 15.54 -18.22 19.41
N GLY A 263 16.81 -18.58 19.58
CA GLY A 263 17.30 -19.40 20.69
C GLY A 263 17.59 -18.59 21.96
N SER A 264 17.81 -19.30 23.08
CA SER A 264 18.23 -18.69 24.35
C SER A 264 19.58 -17.97 24.20
N GLY A 265 19.57 -16.63 24.28
CA GLY A 265 20.76 -15.79 24.15
C GLY A 265 20.85 -15.00 22.83
N ASP A 266 19.92 -15.21 21.90
CA ASP A 266 19.79 -14.34 20.73
C ASP A 266 19.21 -12.98 21.14
N GLN A 267 19.83 -11.88 20.70
CA GLN A 267 19.39 -10.52 21.01
C GLN A 267 18.21 -10.05 20.16
N ARG A 268 17.79 -10.82 19.15
CA ARG A 268 16.61 -10.52 18.33
C ARG A 268 15.33 -10.65 19.15
N SER A 269 14.43 -9.70 18.96
CA SER A 269 13.14 -9.69 19.66
C SER A 269 12.18 -10.69 19.05
N ARG A 270 11.44 -11.41 19.90
CA ARG A 270 10.26 -12.17 19.49
C ARG A 270 9.13 -11.21 19.15
N PHE A 271 8.29 -11.57 18.18
CA PHE A 271 7.16 -10.74 17.73
C PHE A 271 5.81 -11.38 18.01
N ALA A 272 4.76 -10.55 18.09
CA ALA A 272 3.38 -10.98 18.20
C ALA A 272 2.45 -10.08 17.39
N ILE A 273 1.32 -10.63 16.95
CA ILE A 273 0.20 -9.84 16.42
C ILE A 273 -0.55 -9.25 17.61
N LYS A 274 -0.66 -7.93 17.65
CA LYS A 274 -1.52 -7.20 18.58
C LYS A 274 -2.64 -6.50 17.82
N LYS A 275 -3.68 -6.07 18.54
CA LYS A 275 -4.90 -5.51 17.99
C LYS A 275 -5.04 -4.06 18.42
N THR A 276 -5.22 -3.10 17.52
CA THR A 276 -5.60 -1.73 17.89
C THR A 276 -7.08 -1.51 17.61
N VAL A 277 -7.86 -1.16 18.62
CA VAL A 277 -9.26 -0.76 18.48
C VAL A 277 -9.35 0.75 18.42
N TYR A 278 -9.80 1.28 17.28
CA TYR A 278 -9.97 2.73 17.10
C TYR A 278 -11.28 3.22 17.70
N TYR A 279 -12.36 2.45 17.55
CA TYR A 279 -13.66 2.75 18.13
C TYR A 279 -14.56 1.53 18.16
N THR A 280 -15.55 1.58 19.03
CA THR A 280 -16.73 0.72 19.01
C THR A 280 -17.89 1.52 18.40
N GLY A 281 -18.64 0.93 17.48
CA GLY A 281 -19.73 1.60 16.80
C GLY A 281 -20.76 0.63 16.25
N TYR A 282 -21.91 1.18 15.85
CA TYR A 282 -22.84 0.47 14.99
C TYR A 282 -22.32 0.57 13.56
N LEU A 283 -21.72 -0.50 13.05
CA LEU A 283 -21.12 -0.58 11.74
C LEU A 283 -22.21 -0.73 10.68
N ILE A 284 -22.07 0.04 9.60
CA ILE A 284 -23.07 0.14 8.52
C ILE A 284 -22.59 -0.64 7.30
N SER A 285 -23.52 -1.32 6.63
CA SER A 285 -23.23 -2.07 5.41
C SER A 285 -22.69 -1.13 4.32
N ASN A 286 -21.92 -1.68 3.36
CA ASN A 286 -21.44 -0.88 2.23
C ASN A 286 -22.62 -0.35 1.38
N THR A 287 -23.66 -1.17 1.19
CA THR A 287 -24.87 -0.78 0.46
C THR A 287 -25.54 0.45 1.07
N ASP A 288 -25.69 0.48 2.39
CA ASP A 288 -26.33 1.60 3.08
C ASP A 288 -25.38 2.79 3.24
N THR A 289 -24.07 2.55 3.32
CA THR A 289 -23.03 3.61 3.24
C THR A 289 -23.21 4.42 1.95
N GLN A 290 -23.39 3.76 0.80
CA GLN A 290 -23.58 4.46 -0.48
C GLN A 290 -24.86 5.32 -0.49
N LYS A 291 -25.96 4.78 0.05
CA LYS A 291 -27.21 5.54 0.19
C LYS A 291 -27.03 6.75 1.14
N LEU A 292 -26.33 6.57 2.25
CA LEU A 292 -26.11 7.65 3.23
C LEU A 292 -25.29 8.79 2.64
N LEU A 293 -24.30 8.46 1.80
CA LEU A 293 -23.48 9.46 1.13
C LEU A 293 -24.27 10.36 0.18
N THR A 294 -25.42 9.92 -0.37
CA THR A 294 -26.26 10.80 -1.21
C THR A 294 -26.92 11.93 -0.42
N LEU A 295 -26.95 11.85 0.92
CA LEU A 295 -27.44 12.91 1.80
C LEU A 295 -26.41 14.03 1.99
N ALA A 296 -25.14 13.80 1.65
CA ALA A 296 -24.11 14.82 1.73
C ALA A 296 -24.32 15.84 0.60
N GLN A 297 -24.94 16.98 0.93
CA GLN A 297 -25.08 18.12 0.01
C GLN A 297 -23.72 18.82 -0.15
N LEU A 298 -22.84 18.23 -0.97
CA LEU A 298 -21.48 18.71 -1.19
C LEU A 298 -21.45 19.88 -2.19
N PRO A 299 -20.57 20.87 -1.99
CA PRO A 299 -20.37 21.93 -2.98
C PRO A 299 -19.87 21.38 -4.33
N SER A 300 -20.52 21.76 -5.43
CA SER A 300 -20.25 21.25 -6.79
C SER A 300 -18.87 21.59 -7.36
N LYS A 301 -18.15 22.54 -6.76
CA LYS A 301 -16.80 22.97 -7.20
C LYS A 301 -15.66 22.43 -6.32
N MET A 302 -15.95 21.54 -5.38
CA MET A 302 -14.94 21.05 -4.43
C MET A 302 -14.21 19.82 -4.98
N PRO A 303 -12.86 19.82 -5.03
CA PRO A 303 -12.11 18.65 -5.45
C PRO A 303 -12.31 17.48 -4.48
N ASP A 304 -12.58 16.28 -5.01
CA ASP A 304 -12.73 15.05 -4.21
C ASP A 304 -11.47 14.77 -3.35
N THR A 305 -10.29 15.23 -3.76
CA THR A 305 -9.04 15.08 -3.01
C THR A 305 -8.99 15.85 -1.68
N GLU A 306 -9.89 16.82 -1.48
CA GLU A 306 -10.03 17.55 -0.22
C GLU A 306 -11.03 16.90 0.74
N MET A 307 -11.74 15.86 0.30
CA MET A 307 -12.83 15.24 1.04
C MET A 307 -12.50 13.83 1.51
N LYS A 308 -13.07 13.47 2.66
CA LYS A 308 -12.96 12.17 3.30
C LYS A 308 -14.35 11.67 3.64
N PHE A 309 -14.75 10.56 3.05
CA PHE A 309 -16.07 9.95 3.23
C PHE A 309 -16.04 8.90 4.35
N LEU A 310 -16.98 8.97 5.28
CA LEU A 310 -16.97 8.21 6.55
C LEU A 310 -18.32 7.57 6.91
N ALA A 311 -19.29 7.48 5.97
CA ALA A 311 -20.67 7.05 6.25
C ALA A 311 -20.85 5.56 6.62
N ASN A 312 -19.92 4.99 7.38
CA ASN A 312 -19.79 3.56 7.67
C ASN A 312 -20.06 3.20 9.15
N ASN A 313 -20.32 4.17 10.03
CA ASN A 313 -20.69 3.88 11.41
C ASN A 313 -21.52 4.97 12.10
N ILE A 314 -22.23 4.56 13.16
CA ILE A 314 -22.71 5.43 14.25
C ILE A 314 -21.80 5.17 15.46
N LEU A 315 -21.24 6.21 16.07
CA LEU A 315 -20.25 6.06 17.14
C LEU A 315 -20.91 5.66 18.48
N ILE A 316 -20.47 4.54 19.06
CA ILE A 316 -20.79 4.16 20.45
C ILE A 316 -19.78 4.84 21.37
N THR A 317 -18.48 4.56 21.19
CA THR A 317 -17.38 5.18 21.96
C THR A 317 -16.07 5.14 21.15
N PRO A 318 -15.19 6.16 21.22
CA PRO A 318 -13.95 6.26 20.42
C PRO A 318 -12.80 5.42 21.00
N ARG A 319 -13.12 4.23 21.50
CA ARG A 319 -12.21 3.28 22.17
C ARG A 319 -12.87 1.90 22.24
N PRO A 320 -12.19 0.85 22.76
CA PRO A 320 -12.88 -0.36 23.21
C PRO A 320 -14.03 -0.02 24.16
N ALA A 321 -15.22 -0.54 23.89
CA ALA A 321 -16.36 -0.37 24.78
C ALA A 321 -16.18 -1.21 26.05
N PRO A 322 -16.30 -0.62 27.25
CA PRO A 322 -16.41 -1.38 28.49
C PRO A 322 -17.60 -2.34 28.46
N GLN A 323 -17.53 -3.44 29.23
CA GLN A 323 -18.60 -4.44 29.28
C GLN A 323 -19.97 -3.83 29.60
N SER A 324 -20.01 -2.86 30.53
CA SER A 324 -21.25 -2.16 30.90
C SER A 324 -21.91 -1.35 29.77
N ILE A 325 -21.15 -0.94 28.75
CA ILE A 325 -21.68 -0.30 27.54
C ILE A 325 -22.10 -1.38 26.53
N LEU A 326 -21.31 -2.45 26.38
CA LEU A 326 -21.65 -3.58 25.51
C LEU A 326 -22.98 -4.21 25.90
N ASP A 327 -23.21 -4.45 27.20
CA ASP A 327 -24.45 -5.01 27.72
C ASP A 327 -25.67 -4.15 27.35
N LYS A 328 -25.52 -2.81 27.32
CA LYS A 328 -26.61 -1.87 26.96
C LYS A 328 -26.97 -1.90 25.47
N VAL A 329 -26.03 -2.26 24.61
CA VAL A 329 -26.20 -2.31 23.15
C VAL A 329 -26.41 -3.74 22.62
N GLY A 330 -26.47 -4.73 23.52
CA GLY A 330 -26.68 -6.15 23.19
C GLY A 330 -25.41 -6.93 22.82
N GLY A 331 -24.22 -6.36 23.05
CA GLY A 331 -22.94 -6.97 22.74
C GLY A 331 -22.50 -6.84 21.27
N ILE A 332 -21.28 -7.27 20.98
CA ILE A 332 -20.73 -7.32 19.62
C ILE A 332 -21.57 -8.27 18.76
N GLY A 333 -21.90 -7.87 17.53
CA GLY A 333 -22.74 -8.62 16.61
C GLY A 333 -24.23 -8.31 16.72
N SER A 334 -24.66 -7.59 17.77
CA SER A 334 -26.05 -7.13 17.91
C SER A 334 -26.45 -6.20 16.77
N LYS A 335 -27.67 -6.37 16.24
CA LYS A 335 -28.18 -5.61 15.11
C LYS A 335 -29.17 -4.55 15.55
N MET A 336 -29.18 -3.40 14.86
CA MET A 336 -30.10 -2.30 15.13
C MET A 336 -30.53 -1.60 13.84
N SER A 337 -31.82 -1.31 13.74
CA SER A 337 -32.42 -0.55 12.64
C SER A 337 -32.56 0.93 13.00
N TRP A 338 -32.11 1.79 12.09
CA TRP A 338 -32.11 3.24 12.23
C TRP A 338 -32.90 3.89 11.11
N VAL A 339 -33.62 4.96 11.42
CA VAL A 339 -34.24 5.84 10.43
C VAL A 339 -33.50 7.17 10.40
N VAL A 340 -33.23 7.67 9.19
CA VAL A 340 -32.66 9.00 8.97
C VAL A 340 -33.70 10.08 9.29
N THR A 341 -33.36 11.05 10.12
CA THR A 341 -34.28 12.11 10.55
C THR A 341 -33.89 13.50 10.07
N GLY A 342 -32.59 13.74 9.87
CA GLY A 342 -32.07 15.07 9.59
C GLY A 342 -30.69 15.06 8.96
N THR A 343 -30.29 16.19 8.38
CA THR A 343 -28.94 16.44 7.87
C THR A 343 -28.41 17.76 8.40
N ALA A 344 -27.10 17.89 8.52
CA ALA A 344 -26.47 19.12 8.95
C ALA A 344 -25.09 19.28 8.32
N VAL A 345 -24.66 20.55 8.21
CA VAL A 345 -23.31 20.94 7.82
C VAL A 345 -22.72 21.79 8.93
N PHE A 346 -21.56 21.40 9.45
CA PHE A 346 -20.83 22.13 10.48
C PHE A 346 -19.60 22.80 9.88
N GLU A 347 -19.50 24.12 10.02
CA GLU A 347 -18.39 24.97 9.55
C GLU A 347 -17.98 24.79 8.07
N SER A 348 -18.89 24.29 7.22
CA SER A 348 -18.55 23.86 5.83
C SER A 348 -17.38 22.86 5.77
N LYS A 349 -17.21 22.08 6.83
CA LYS A 349 -16.13 21.11 7.02
C LYS A 349 -16.63 19.71 7.34
N ILE A 350 -17.84 19.57 7.88
CA ILE A 350 -18.40 18.29 8.30
C ILE A 350 -19.83 18.20 7.79
N TRP A 351 -20.16 17.09 7.14
CA TRP A 351 -21.51 16.74 6.72
C TRP A 351 -21.95 15.53 7.53
N ALA A 352 -23.12 15.61 8.16
CA ALA A 352 -23.65 14.54 9.01
C ALA A 352 -25.15 14.33 8.78
N ALA A 353 -25.61 13.11 9.06
CA ALA A 353 -27.02 12.75 9.12
C ALA A 353 -27.39 12.34 10.55
N SER A 354 -28.45 12.90 11.11
CA SER A 354 -29.01 12.45 12.39
C SER A 354 -29.91 11.24 12.15
N VAL A 355 -29.88 10.32 13.09
CA VAL A 355 -30.64 9.07 13.02
C VAL A 355 -31.30 8.80 14.36
N ARG A 356 -32.34 7.97 14.34
CA ARG A 356 -32.96 7.44 15.56
C ARG A 356 -33.30 5.95 15.38
N PRO A 357 -33.36 5.16 16.45
CA PRO A 357 -33.86 3.80 16.36
C PRO A 357 -35.28 3.80 15.80
N VAL A 358 -35.59 2.80 14.96
CA VAL A 358 -36.95 2.64 14.40
C VAL A 358 -37.96 2.33 15.51
N SER A 359 -37.58 1.48 16.46
CA SER A 359 -38.39 1.16 17.63
C SER A 359 -37.95 2.00 18.83
N SER A 360 -38.89 2.71 19.46
CA SER A 360 -38.64 3.50 20.67
C SER A 360 -38.30 2.67 21.90
N ASN A 361 -38.56 1.36 21.86
CA ASN A 361 -38.41 0.46 23.01
C ASN A 361 -37.05 -0.25 23.05
N ILE A 362 -36.21 -0.06 22.04
CA ILE A 362 -34.89 -0.68 21.99
C ILE A 362 -33.88 0.24 22.69
N SER A 363 -33.21 -0.28 23.71
CA SER A 363 -32.08 0.39 24.36
C SER A 363 -30.92 0.57 23.38
N TYR A 364 -30.36 1.77 23.36
CA TYR A 364 -29.14 2.07 22.60
C TYR A 364 -28.23 2.97 23.43
N TYR A 365 -26.96 3.02 23.05
CA TYR A 365 -25.98 3.94 23.60
C TYR A 365 -25.18 4.62 22.49
N THR A 366 -24.98 5.93 22.62
CA THR A 366 -24.05 6.74 21.84
C THR A 366 -23.41 7.77 22.77
N GLU A 367 -22.12 8.05 22.61
CA GLU A 367 -21.48 9.15 23.37
C GLU A 367 -22.02 10.53 23.00
N ASN A 368 -22.46 10.70 21.76
CA ASN A 368 -23.13 11.93 21.33
C ASN A 368 -24.61 11.90 21.76
N PRO A 369 -25.18 13.03 22.24
CA PRO A 369 -26.60 13.11 22.60
C PRO A 369 -27.54 12.81 21.43
N VAL A 370 -27.15 13.21 20.22
CA VAL A 370 -27.86 12.91 18.98
C VAL A 370 -27.10 11.80 18.26
N PRO A 371 -27.70 10.60 18.07
CA PRO A 371 -27.13 9.58 17.22
C PRO A 371 -26.97 10.12 15.80
N MET A 372 -25.77 9.98 15.25
CA MET A 372 -25.45 10.55 13.94
C MET A 372 -24.45 9.70 13.17
N VAL A 373 -24.54 9.79 11.85
CA VAL A 373 -23.55 9.29 10.91
C VAL A 373 -22.77 10.47 10.35
N VAL A 374 -21.44 10.45 10.47
CA VAL A 374 -20.58 11.42 9.79
C VAL A 374 -20.45 11.00 8.33
N LEU A 375 -21.04 11.76 7.41
CA LEU A 375 -21.08 11.43 5.99
C LEU A 375 -19.75 11.76 5.31
N ALA A 376 -19.28 12.98 5.51
CA ALA A 376 -18.07 13.49 4.88
C ALA A 376 -17.36 14.53 5.77
N LEU A 377 -16.04 14.58 5.63
CA LEU A 377 -15.16 15.55 6.28
C LEU A 377 -14.27 16.22 5.23
N ARG A 378 -14.08 17.52 5.39
CA ARG A 378 -13.03 18.25 4.70
C ARG A 378 -11.69 17.95 5.38
N LYS A 379 -10.60 17.93 4.60
CA LYS A 379 -9.24 17.73 5.10
C LYS A 379 -8.93 18.69 6.26
N GLY A 380 -8.41 18.14 7.36
CA GLY A 380 -8.10 18.87 8.60
C GLY A 380 -9.28 18.98 9.59
N ALA A 381 -10.50 18.59 9.20
CA ALA A 381 -11.62 18.48 10.13
C ALA A 381 -11.54 17.17 10.94
N ARG A 382 -12.06 17.19 12.17
CA ARG A 382 -12.07 16.02 13.06
C ARG A 382 -13.50 15.49 13.22
N PRO A 383 -13.73 14.18 13.15
CA PRO A 383 -15.06 13.60 13.32
C PRO A 383 -15.74 13.99 14.64
N VAL A 384 -14.97 14.11 15.73
CA VAL A 384 -15.48 14.48 17.06
C VAL A 384 -16.19 15.84 17.08
N ASP A 385 -15.83 16.76 16.18
CA ASP A 385 -16.46 18.07 16.11
C ASP A 385 -17.90 17.99 15.58
N ALA A 386 -18.33 16.85 15.00
CA ALA A 386 -19.74 16.60 14.63
C ALA A 386 -20.68 16.60 15.84
N GLY A 387 -20.19 16.25 17.04
CA GLY A 387 -20.98 16.32 18.28
C GLY A 387 -21.41 17.73 18.68
N LYS A 388 -20.85 18.78 18.04
CA LYS A 388 -21.21 20.18 18.25
C LYS A 388 -22.40 20.65 17.40
N ILE A 389 -22.93 19.80 16.53
CA ILE A 389 -24.08 20.13 15.67
C ILE A 389 -25.33 20.25 16.54
N GLN A 390 -25.93 21.44 16.53
CA GLN A 390 -27.21 21.73 17.19
C GLN A 390 -28.36 21.88 16.19
N ASN A 391 -28.07 22.39 14.99
CA ASN A 391 -29.08 22.74 13.99
C ASN A 391 -29.19 21.64 12.92
N TRP A 392 -30.18 20.76 13.08
CA TRP A 392 -30.48 19.68 12.15
C TRP A 392 -31.61 20.07 11.21
N GLN A 393 -31.40 19.92 9.90
CA GLN A 393 -32.41 20.16 8.87
C GLN A 393 -33.20 18.87 8.63
N PRO A 394 -34.54 18.88 8.76
CA PRO A 394 -35.36 17.70 8.49
C PRO A 394 -35.13 17.17 7.07
N VAL A 395 -35.08 15.85 6.95
CA VAL A 395 -34.98 15.19 5.65
C VAL A 395 -36.38 14.98 5.06
N PRO A 396 -36.61 15.29 3.77
CA PRO A 396 -37.87 14.99 3.09
C PRO A 396 -38.29 13.52 3.20
N GLN A 397 -39.58 13.22 3.16
CA GLN A 397 -40.11 11.87 3.43
C GLN A 397 -39.55 10.80 2.46
N ASP A 398 -39.28 11.17 1.20
CA ASP A 398 -38.64 10.32 0.18
C ASP A 398 -37.18 9.96 0.49
N LYS A 399 -36.53 10.71 1.38
CA LYS A 399 -35.14 10.52 1.80
C LYS A 399 -35.03 10.00 3.24
N GLN A 400 -36.15 9.81 3.94
CA GLN A 400 -36.21 9.13 5.24
C GLN A 400 -36.31 7.62 5.01
N TYR A 401 -35.16 6.96 4.88
CA TYR A 401 -35.12 5.50 4.76
C TYR A 401 -34.53 4.86 6.01
N VAL A 402 -34.83 3.56 6.15
CA VAL A 402 -34.34 2.71 7.22
C VAL A 402 -33.12 1.93 6.75
N PHE A 403 -32.13 1.79 7.61
CA PHE A 403 -30.98 0.91 7.39
C PHE A 403 -30.64 0.12 8.65
N GLU A 404 -29.97 -1.02 8.46
CA GLU A 404 -29.49 -1.86 9.55
C GLU A 404 -28.00 -1.57 9.83
N SER A 405 -27.63 -1.74 11.09
CA SER A 405 -26.25 -1.65 11.56
C SER A 405 -25.95 -2.80 12.52
N THR A 406 -24.68 -3.13 12.67
CA THR A 406 -24.20 -4.18 13.57
C THR A 406 -23.19 -3.61 14.56
N VAL A 407 -23.38 -3.84 15.86
CA VAL A 407 -22.41 -3.45 16.88
C VAL A 407 -21.08 -4.15 16.62
N GLY A 408 -20.01 -3.38 16.48
CA GLY A 408 -18.69 -3.90 16.18
C GLY A 408 -17.58 -2.90 16.46
N GLU A 409 -16.34 -3.35 16.27
CA GLU A 409 -15.16 -2.54 16.48
C GLU A 409 -14.46 -2.25 15.15
N LYS A 410 -13.97 -1.03 14.97
CA LYS A 410 -12.98 -0.76 13.92
C LYS A 410 -11.60 -1.07 14.45
N VAL A 411 -10.97 -2.05 13.81
CA VAL A 411 -9.71 -2.66 14.24
C VAL A 411 -8.67 -2.54 13.14
N LEU A 412 -7.40 -2.39 13.54
CA LEU A 412 -6.23 -2.77 12.74
C LEU A 412 -5.30 -3.64 13.58
N LEU A 413 -4.66 -4.60 12.93
CA LEU A 413 -3.61 -5.43 13.50
C LEU A 413 -2.27 -4.71 13.42
N ARG A 414 -1.41 -4.98 14.40
CA ARG A 414 -0.03 -4.49 14.49
C ARG A 414 0.92 -5.63 14.80
N ILE A 415 2.10 -5.62 14.21
CA ILE A 415 3.19 -6.55 14.51
C ILE A 415 4.18 -5.79 15.40
N GLU A 416 4.40 -6.30 16.60
CA GLU A 416 5.29 -5.67 17.57
C GLU A 416 6.08 -6.72 18.36
N ALA A 417 7.13 -6.26 19.03
CA ALA A 417 7.86 -7.10 19.97
C ALA A 417 6.92 -7.61 21.08
N GLU A 418 7.11 -8.86 21.46
CA GLU A 418 6.42 -9.50 22.57
C GLU A 418 6.82 -8.78 23.87
N ASP A 419 5.83 -8.27 24.60
CA ASP A 419 6.02 -7.67 25.92
C ASP A 419 5.22 -8.49 26.92
N GLN A 420 5.92 -9.25 27.76
CA GLN A 420 5.29 -10.13 28.75
C GLN A 420 4.59 -9.35 29.87
N SER A 421 4.87 -8.05 30.01
CA SER A 421 4.25 -7.19 31.02
C SER A 421 2.95 -6.52 30.54
N GLU A 422 2.69 -6.52 29.22
CA GLU A 422 1.50 -5.87 28.64
C GLU A 422 0.26 -6.76 28.80
N THR A 423 -0.81 -6.20 29.36
CA THR A 423 -2.09 -6.92 29.48
C THR A 423 -2.85 -6.97 28.16
N SER A 424 -3.79 -7.93 28.02
CA SER A 424 -4.65 -8.05 26.84
C SER A 424 -5.44 -6.77 26.54
N TYR A 425 -5.87 -6.04 27.58
CA TYR A 425 -6.57 -4.77 27.44
C TYR A 425 -5.65 -3.63 27.00
N GLU A 426 -4.44 -3.53 27.54
CA GLU A 426 -3.45 -2.54 27.11
C GLU A 426 -3.06 -2.74 25.65
N SER A 427 -3.02 -4.00 25.20
CA SER A 427 -2.72 -4.35 23.82
C SER A 427 -3.71 -3.77 22.80
N LEU A 428 -4.93 -3.40 23.23
CA LEU A 428 -5.98 -2.79 22.40
C LEU A 428 -5.66 -1.35 21.94
N PHE A 429 -4.66 -0.73 22.54
CA PHE A 429 -4.27 0.65 22.25
C PHE A 429 -2.92 0.71 21.51
N PRO A 430 -2.66 1.77 20.71
CA PRO A 430 -1.34 1.98 20.14
C PRO A 430 -0.28 2.14 21.25
N SER A 431 0.86 1.46 21.11
CA SER A 431 1.95 1.56 22.08
C SER A 431 2.47 3.00 22.24
N LYS A 432 2.67 3.43 23.49
CA LYS A 432 3.22 4.76 23.84
C LYS A 432 4.75 4.84 23.74
N THR A 433 5.46 3.72 23.50
CA THR A 433 6.92 3.64 23.59
C THR A 433 7.67 4.35 22.45
N HIS A 434 6.98 4.79 21.39
CA HIS A 434 7.59 5.59 20.32
C HIS A 434 7.66 7.10 20.59
N LYS A 435 7.23 7.58 21.77
CA LYS A 435 7.66 8.91 22.22
C LYS A 435 9.16 8.86 22.52
N ARG A 436 9.99 9.22 21.52
CA ARG A 436 11.41 9.48 21.76
C ARG A 436 11.49 10.41 22.97
N LYS A 437 12.18 9.95 24.02
CA LYS A 437 12.74 10.82 25.05
C LYS A 437 13.45 11.93 24.28
N HIS A 438 13.01 13.17 24.43
CA HIS A 438 13.71 14.30 23.80
C HIS A 438 15.19 14.14 24.12
N ALA A 439 16.03 14.06 23.09
CA ALA A 439 17.46 14.20 23.30
C ALA A 439 17.65 15.55 24.03
N PRO A 440 18.38 15.61 25.15
CA PRO A 440 18.71 16.88 25.74
C PRO A 440 19.42 17.73 24.67
N ASP A 441 18.99 18.99 24.55
CA ASP A 441 19.54 19.96 23.60
C ASP A 441 21.08 19.96 23.69
N PRO A 442 21.80 19.92 22.55
CA PRO A 442 23.27 19.95 22.54
C PRO A 442 23.86 21.32 22.92
N ASP A 443 23.02 22.31 23.26
CA ASP A 443 23.45 23.69 23.56
C ASP A 443 23.91 23.91 25.01
N ASP A 444 23.99 22.88 25.85
CA ASP A 444 24.62 22.94 27.19
C ASP A 444 25.97 22.19 27.27
N ALA A 445 26.62 21.98 26.11
CA ALA A 445 27.94 21.38 26.00
C ALA A 445 29.00 22.42 25.57
N SER A 446 29.07 23.56 26.25
CA SER A 446 30.21 24.45 26.12
C SER A 446 30.44 25.28 27.38
N ARG A 447 31.22 24.73 28.32
CA ARG A 447 32.14 25.44 29.23
C ARG A 447 32.72 24.47 30.26
N ARG A 448 33.87 23.87 29.94
CA ARG A 448 35.09 23.97 30.76
C ARG A 448 36.22 23.19 30.10
N ASP A 449 37.16 23.97 29.62
CA ASP A 449 38.47 23.61 29.11
C ASP A 449 39.45 23.44 30.29
N GLY A 450 40.49 22.62 30.11
CA GLY A 450 41.76 22.75 30.85
C GLY A 450 42.27 21.57 31.70
N GLY A 451 43.04 20.67 31.09
CA GLY A 451 44.38 20.28 31.59
C GLY A 451 44.55 19.15 32.64
N PRO A 452 45.78 18.60 32.83
CA PRO A 452 46.04 17.15 32.76
C PRO A 452 46.78 16.51 33.97
N TYR A 453 46.89 15.17 33.92
CA TYR A 453 47.72 14.24 34.74
C TYR A 453 47.31 13.90 36.18
N GLY A 454 47.33 12.60 36.51
CA GLY A 454 47.56 12.07 37.86
C GLY A 454 46.56 11.02 38.38
N HIS A 455 46.92 9.74 38.32
CA HIS A 455 46.53 8.74 39.34
C HIS A 455 47.45 8.92 40.58
N PRO A 456 47.23 8.29 41.76
CA PRO A 456 46.08 7.55 42.29
C PRO A 456 45.75 7.91 43.77
N THR A 457 44.90 7.08 44.41
CA THR A 457 44.72 6.81 45.86
C THR A 457 43.60 7.51 46.65
N GLY A 458 42.80 6.66 47.31
CA GLY A 458 42.66 6.74 48.77
C GLY A 458 41.42 7.44 49.35
N GLY A 459 40.50 6.63 49.87
CA GLY A 459 39.96 6.85 51.23
C GLY A 459 38.72 7.73 51.39
N GLY A 460 37.62 7.08 51.80
CA GLY A 460 37.06 7.33 53.13
C GLY A 460 35.96 8.39 53.30
N ARG A 461 34.84 7.88 53.85
CA ARG A 461 33.95 8.48 54.87
C ARG A 461 33.02 9.65 54.50
N GLY A 462 31.73 9.35 54.70
CA GLY A 462 30.77 10.15 55.50
C GLY A 462 30.33 11.49 54.90
N GLY A 463 29.06 11.86 54.85
CA GLY A 463 27.86 11.45 55.58
C GLY A 463 27.06 12.74 55.88
N TYR A 464 25.73 12.67 55.80
CA TYR A 464 24.75 13.66 56.31
C TYR A 464 24.84 15.08 55.65
N GLN A 465 23.82 15.93 55.51
CA GLN A 465 22.47 16.02 56.05
C GLN A 465 21.73 17.18 55.35
N HIS A 466 20.40 17.14 55.46
CA HIS A 466 19.46 18.27 55.59
C HIS A 466 18.83 18.99 54.38
N GLU A 467 17.52 18.73 54.31
CA GLU A 467 16.42 19.62 53.92
C GLU A 467 16.46 21.02 54.56
N ASN A 468 15.97 22.02 53.81
CA ASN A 468 14.96 23.02 54.21
C ASN A 468 14.78 24.03 53.06
N HIS A 469 13.62 24.08 52.40
CA HIS A 469 12.44 24.93 52.71
C HIS A 469 12.50 26.38 52.19
N ARG A 470 11.43 26.70 51.43
CA ARG A 470 10.63 27.94 51.39
C ARG A 470 11.00 29.13 50.48
N GLY A 471 9.96 29.53 49.74
CA GLY A 471 9.54 30.92 49.49
C GLY A 471 10.18 31.55 48.25
N GLY A 472 9.47 32.17 47.31
CA GLY A 472 8.14 32.76 47.34
C GLY A 472 8.25 34.19 46.79
N GLY A 473 7.35 34.58 45.87
CA GLY A 473 6.95 35.98 45.70
C GLY A 473 7.67 36.83 44.65
N ALA A 474 6.98 37.03 43.53
CA ALA A 474 6.51 38.32 42.96
C ALA A 474 7.45 39.53 42.73
N GLY A 475 7.25 40.18 41.58
CA GLY A 475 7.62 41.58 41.30
C GLY A 475 8.39 41.71 39.97
N ARG A 476 7.80 42.02 38.81
CA ARG A 476 7.13 43.26 38.33
C ARG A 476 8.10 44.44 38.14
N GLY A 477 8.25 44.88 36.88
CA GLY A 477 8.88 46.14 36.44
C GLY A 477 10.20 45.91 35.68
N GLY A 478 10.50 46.51 34.53
CA GLY A 478 9.87 47.58 33.78
C GLY A 478 10.96 48.40 33.05
N ARG A 479 10.72 48.67 31.75
CA ARG A 479 11.19 49.82 30.94
C ARG A 479 12.70 50.02 30.60
N GLY A 480 12.90 50.44 29.35
CA GLY A 480 14.02 51.29 28.87
C GLY A 480 15.05 50.52 28.05
N SER A 481 15.08 50.49 26.70
CA SER A 481 15.15 51.55 25.68
C SER A 481 16.56 52.15 25.48
N HIS A 482 16.97 52.21 24.20
CA HIS A 482 18.12 52.94 23.61
C HIS A 482 19.49 52.23 23.69
N ARG A 483 20.44 52.35 22.76
CA ARG A 483 20.57 52.79 21.35
C ARG A 483 22.03 52.43 20.97
N GLY A 484 22.35 52.32 19.67
CA GLY A 484 23.73 52.34 19.14
C GLY A 484 24.11 51.04 18.43
N GLN A 485 23.93 50.85 17.12
CA GLN A 485 24.41 51.61 15.96
C GLN A 485 25.93 51.47 15.72
N ARG A 486 26.27 50.61 14.74
CA ARG A 486 27.42 50.58 13.82
C ARG A 486 27.57 49.12 13.39
N GLY A 487 27.62 48.72 12.13
CA GLY A 487 27.77 49.42 10.86
C GLY A 487 28.41 48.43 9.87
N ASN A 488 27.87 48.37 8.65
CA ASN A 488 28.53 47.99 7.39
C ASN A 488 29.36 46.71 7.29
N ARG A 489 28.90 45.78 6.42
CA ARG A 489 29.43 45.51 5.06
C ARG A 489 28.73 44.25 4.55
N GLY A 490 27.94 44.34 3.48
CA GLY A 490 28.33 43.90 2.13
C GLY A 490 28.14 42.38 1.98
N GLY A 491 27.41 41.81 1.03
CA GLY A 491 26.75 42.28 -0.16
C GLY A 491 26.19 41.05 -0.91
N ALA A 492 25.28 41.32 -1.84
CA ALA A 492 24.97 40.53 -3.02
C ALA A 492 24.63 39.02 -2.87
N GLY A 493 23.35 38.72 -3.10
CA GLY A 493 22.99 38.20 -4.42
C GLY A 493 22.46 36.77 -4.51
N LYS A 494 21.19 36.70 -4.96
CA LYS A 494 20.54 35.59 -5.69
C LYS A 494 20.28 34.32 -4.87
N GLY A 495 19.05 33.81 -4.73
CA GLY A 495 17.93 33.89 -5.65
C GLY A 495 17.57 32.48 -6.11
N ASN A 496 16.34 32.08 -5.75
CA ASN A 496 15.57 30.96 -6.30
C ASN A 496 16.03 29.52 -6.05
N GLY A 497 15.13 28.78 -5.40
CA GLY A 497 15.15 27.32 -5.34
C GLY A 497 14.07 26.74 -4.46
N GLY A 498 12.88 27.35 -4.41
CA GLY A 498 11.74 26.81 -3.68
C GLY A 498 11.35 25.43 -4.20
N ARG A 499 11.74 24.38 -3.49
CA ARG A 499 11.17 23.05 -3.65
C ARG A 499 10.11 22.86 -2.57
N GLY A 500 8.90 23.28 -2.89
CA GLY A 500 7.70 22.79 -2.21
C GLY A 500 7.62 21.28 -2.38
N LYS A 501 7.99 20.53 -1.34
CA LYS A 501 7.64 19.11 -1.22
C LYS A 501 6.20 19.00 -0.72
N GLY A 502 5.28 19.14 -1.66
CA GLY A 502 3.98 18.50 -1.54
C GLY A 502 4.11 16.99 -1.72
N ARG A 503 3.14 16.27 -1.16
CA ARG A 503 2.80 14.84 -1.32
C ARG A 503 3.26 13.91 -0.20
N GLY A 504 2.51 13.98 0.90
CA GLY A 504 2.00 12.78 1.55
C GLY A 504 0.73 12.35 0.81
N GLY A 505 0.80 11.23 0.10
CA GLY A 505 -0.31 10.69 -0.67
C GLY A 505 0.12 9.40 -1.36
N TYR A 506 -0.49 8.30 -0.93
CA TYR A 506 -0.35 6.94 -1.45
C TYR A 506 1.03 6.30 -1.26
N LYS A 507 1.08 5.29 -0.38
CA LYS A 507 2.19 4.34 -0.33
C LYS A 507 2.10 3.50 -1.61
N ASN A 508 2.91 3.85 -2.61
CA ASN A 508 3.15 2.97 -3.75
C ASN A 508 3.82 1.68 -3.25
N TYR A 509 3.50 0.56 -3.89
CA TYR A 509 4.14 -0.74 -3.71
C TYR A 509 5.67 -0.60 -3.63
N GLN A 510 6.26 -1.13 -2.56
CA GLN A 510 7.69 -1.13 -2.29
C GLN A 510 8.26 -2.52 -2.60
N SER A 511 9.31 -2.57 -3.41
CA SER A 511 9.95 -3.82 -3.82
C SER A 511 10.77 -4.48 -2.72
N LEU A 512 11.18 -5.73 -2.96
CA LEU A 512 12.10 -6.54 -2.15
C LEU A 512 13.27 -5.76 -1.54
N ASP A 513 13.87 -4.82 -2.29
CA ASP A 513 15.08 -4.10 -1.87
C ASP A 513 14.87 -2.56 -1.74
N ASP A 514 13.67 -2.02 -2.01
CA ASP A 514 13.39 -0.56 -1.94
C ASP A 514 13.32 -0.01 -0.50
N VAL A 515 13.47 -0.87 0.51
CA VAL A 515 13.36 -0.54 1.94
C VAL A 515 14.64 0.07 2.54
N GLY A 516 15.75 0.09 1.77
CA GLY A 516 17.08 0.48 2.25
C GLY A 516 17.43 1.98 2.22
N GLU A 517 16.74 2.81 1.45
CA GLU A 517 17.02 4.25 1.40
C GLU A 517 16.26 4.99 2.52
N LYS A 518 16.89 5.11 3.70
CA LYS A 518 16.44 6.01 4.78
C LYS A 518 16.44 7.46 4.29
N GLY A 519 15.34 7.89 3.69
CA GLY A 519 14.98 9.30 3.65
C GLY A 519 14.76 9.79 5.08
N ASN A 520 15.58 10.73 5.55
CA ASN A 520 15.43 11.44 6.83
C ASN A 520 14.12 12.25 6.88
N ASN A 521 12.98 11.56 6.95
CA ASN A 521 11.70 12.15 7.27
C ASN A 521 11.17 11.44 8.51
N THR A 522 11.57 11.97 9.66
CA THR A 522 10.91 11.72 10.94
C THR A 522 9.43 12.08 10.82
N PRO A 523 8.49 11.13 10.99
CA PRO A 523 7.09 11.47 11.19
C PRO A 523 6.93 11.97 12.62
N THR A 524 6.54 13.23 12.77
CA THR A 524 6.15 13.81 14.05
C THR A 524 4.82 13.19 14.49
N TYR A 525 4.87 12.18 15.36
CA TYR A 525 3.67 11.62 15.99
C TYR A 525 3.27 12.49 17.18
N ASN A 526 2.12 13.17 17.05
CA ASN A 526 1.46 13.83 18.16
C ASN A 526 0.56 12.80 18.86
N ALA A 527 0.73 12.60 20.16
CA ALA A 527 0.08 11.54 20.95
C ALA A 527 -1.38 11.83 21.37
N ALA A 528 -2.06 12.64 20.57
CA ALA A 528 -3.52 12.66 20.56
C ALA A 528 -3.93 11.73 19.42
N VAL A 529 -4.69 10.67 19.73
CA VAL A 529 -5.23 9.68 18.77
C VAL A 529 -5.65 10.41 17.49
N SER A 530 -4.80 10.36 16.46
CA SER A 530 -5.03 11.16 15.27
C SER A 530 -6.02 10.39 14.41
N TYR A 531 -7.23 10.93 14.34
CA TYR A 531 -8.27 10.61 13.36
C TYR A 531 -7.81 10.84 11.89
N GLU A 532 -6.51 11.01 11.64
CA GLU A 532 -5.93 11.18 10.33
C GLU A 532 -5.65 9.83 9.64
N GLU A 533 -5.57 8.73 10.40
CA GLU A 533 -5.24 7.39 9.88
C GLU A 533 -6.37 6.65 9.15
N PHE A 534 -7.61 7.18 9.06
CA PHE A 534 -8.58 6.44 8.24
C PHE A 534 -8.14 6.44 6.77
N PRO A 535 -8.05 5.27 6.12
CA PRO A 535 -7.94 5.20 4.67
C PRO A 535 -9.14 5.94 4.07
N PRO A 536 -8.96 6.81 3.07
CA PRO A 536 -10.09 7.23 2.26
C PRO A 536 -10.76 5.98 1.66
N LEU A 537 -12.08 6.01 1.50
CA LEU A 537 -12.74 5.05 0.62
C LEU A 537 -12.03 5.10 -0.75
N GLN A 538 -11.42 3.99 -1.18
CA GLN A 538 -10.63 3.92 -2.42
C GLN A 538 -11.49 4.22 -3.66
N LYS A 539 -10.88 4.70 -4.75
CA LYS A 539 -11.51 5.12 -6.03
C LYS A 539 -12.39 4.07 -6.76
N GLN A 540 -12.60 2.87 -6.21
CA GLN A 540 -13.55 1.91 -6.76
C GLN A 540 -15.02 2.28 -6.49
N TYR A 541 -15.27 3.27 -5.63
CA TYR A 541 -16.60 3.86 -5.47
C TYR A 541 -16.81 4.95 -6.53
N GLN A 542 -17.98 4.93 -7.18
CA GLN A 542 -18.47 6.15 -7.82
C GLN A 542 -18.48 7.24 -6.75
N THR A 543 -17.79 8.34 -6.99
CA THR A 543 -17.75 9.43 -6.00
C THR A 543 -19.18 9.93 -5.78
N PRO A 544 -19.55 10.47 -4.60
CA PRO A 544 -20.89 11.03 -4.41
C PRO A 544 -21.24 12.10 -5.46
N GLN A 545 -20.22 12.80 -6.00
CA GLN A 545 -20.38 13.68 -7.15
C GLN A 545 -20.73 12.93 -8.44
N GLN A 546 -20.10 11.77 -8.70
CA GLN A 546 -20.46 10.88 -9.81
C GLN A 546 -21.84 10.25 -9.64
N LEU A 547 -22.22 9.80 -8.45
CA LEU A 547 -23.56 9.25 -8.14
C LEU A 547 -24.65 10.32 -8.33
N VAL A 548 -24.41 11.54 -7.82
CA VAL A 548 -25.33 12.68 -7.98
C VAL A 548 -25.40 13.14 -9.44
N GLN A 549 -24.27 13.17 -10.17
CA GLN A 549 -24.27 13.44 -11.61
C GLN A 549 -25.04 12.37 -12.40
N GLN A 550 -24.87 11.09 -12.05
CA GLN A 550 -25.53 9.99 -12.74
C GLN A 550 -27.06 10.02 -12.49
N GLN A 551 -27.50 10.35 -11.28
CA GLN A 551 -28.90 10.63 -10.98
C GLN A 551 -29.45 11.83 -11.76
N PHE A 552 -28.67 12.92 -11.87
CA PHE A 552 -29.07 14.09 -12.67
C PHE A 552 -29.20 13.76 -14.16
N GLN A 553 -28.31 12.93 -14.71
CA GLN A 553 -28.37 12.48 -16.10
C GLN A 553 -29.55 11.54 -16.37
N GLN A 554 -29.84 10.61 -15.46
CA GLN A 554 -31.05 9.77 -15.55
C GLN A 554 -32.34 10.61 -15.49
N TYR A 555 -32.39 11.62 -14.63
CA TYR A 555 -33.55 12.51 -14.55
C TYR A 555 -33.72 13.34 -15.84
N GLN A 556 -32.64 13.82 -16.46
CA GLN A 556 -32.70 14.51 -17.75
C GLN A 556 -33.12 13.58 -18.90
N GLN A 557 -32.64 12.34 -18.93
CA GLN A 557 -33.07 11.34 -19.92
C GLN A 557 -34.56 10.98 -19.76
N TYR A 558 -35.04 10.85 -18.53
CA TYR A 558 -36.46 10.63 -18.24
C TYR A 558 -37.32 11.81 -18.71
N GLN A 559 -36.88 13.06 -18.49
CA GLN A 559 -37.58 14.23 -18.99
C GLN A 559 -37.61 14.31 -20.52
N GLN A 560 -36.53 13.93 -21.20
CA GLN A 560 -36.49 13.87 -22.67
C GLN A 560 -37.39 12.76 -23.23
N GLN A 561 -37.47 11.59 -22.59
CA GLN A 561 -38.40 10.53 -22.98
C GLN A 561 -39.87 10.93 -22.79
N MET A 562 -40.19 11.67 -21.72
CA MET A 562 -41.56 12.16 -21.50
C MET A 562 -41.97 13.24 -22.51
N GLN A 563 -41.04 14.08 -22.95
CA GLN A 563 -41.29 15.05 -24.02
C GLN A 563 -41.42 14.37 -25.40
N ALA A 564 -40.64 13.32 -25.67
CA ALA A 564 -40.76 12.53 -26.91
C ALA A 564 -42.07 11.73 -26.99
N ARG A 565 -42.60 11.25 -25.85
CA ARG A 565 -43.88 10.52 -25.80
C ARG A 565 -45.12 11.38 -26.03
N ASN A 566 -45.08 12.66 -25.70
CA ASN A 566 -46.19 13.59 -25.97
C ASN A 566 -46.13 14.22 -27.37
N GLY A 567 -45.07 13.95 -28.16
CA GLY A 567 -44.89 14.53 -29.49
C GLY A 567 -45.41 13.70 -30.66
N ASN A 568 -45.86 12.46 -30.45
CA ASN A 568 -46.09 11.52 -31.56
C ASN A 568 -47.37 10.69 -31.43
N GLY A 569 -48.53 11.37 -31.38
CA GLY A 569 -49.84 10.72 -31.27
C GLY A 569 -50.87 11.37 -32.17
N ASN A 570 -50.72 11.30 -33.50
CA ASN A 570 -51.86 11.41 -34.40
C ASN A 570 -51.61 10.75 -35.77
N LYS A 571 -52.08 9.51 -35.94
CA LYS A 571 -52.70 9.01 -37.20
C LYS A 571 -53.09 7.53 -37.09
N GLY A 572 -54.41 7.30 -37.20
CA GLY A 572 -54.97 6.24 -38.04
C GLY A 572 -55.08 4.85 -37.40
N GLY A 573 -56.32 4.44 -37.09
CA GLY A 573 -56.63 3.07 -36.72
C GLY A 573 -58.12 2.84 -36.54
N ASN A 574 -58.85 2.81 -37.66
CA ASN A 574 -60.25 2.40 -37.74
C ASN A 574 -60.32 0.87 -37.55
N GLY A 575 -61.19 0.39 -36.66
CA GLY A 575 -61.32 -1.06 -36.39
C GLY A 575 -62.34 -1.38 -35.31
N ASN A 576 -63.60 -1.49 -35.74
CA ASN A 576 -64.77 -1.86 -34.97
C ASN A 576 -64.67 -3.33 -34.49
N GLY A 577 -65.02 -3.63 -33.24
CA GLY A 577 -65.09 -5.01 -32.74
C GLY A 577 -65.38 -5.12 -31.23
N ASN A 578 -66.66 -5.29 -30.91
CA ASN A 578 -67.19 -5.67 -29.59
C ASN A 578 -66.47 -6.85 -28.94
N GLY A 579 -66.33 -6.82 -27.61
CA GLY A 579 -65.97 -7.99 -26.80
C GLY A 579 -65.74 -7.62 -25.35
N ASP A 580 -66.80 -7.71 -24.56
CA ASP A 580 -66.86 -7.47 -23.13
C ASP A 580 -65.86 -8.28 -22.29
N LEU A 581 -65.55 -7.67 -21.15
CA LEU A 581 -64.87 -8.19 -19.96
C LEU A 581 -65.51 -9.48 -19.42
N GLN A 582 -64.72 -10.36 -18.80
CA GLN A 582 -64.72 -10.57 -17.33
C GLN A 582 -63.73 -11.65 -16.85
N TYR A 583 -62.94 -11.22 -15.85
CA TYR A 583 -62.33 -11.90 -14.69
C TYR A 583 -61.77 -13.33 -14.77
N SER A 584 -60.45 -13.42 -14.53
CA SER A 584 -59.85 -14.06 -13.35
C SER A 584 -58.50 -13.43 -13.04
#